data_AF-A0A531KQC4-F1
#
_entry.id   AF-A0A531KQC4-F1
#
_cell.length_a   1.000
_cell.length_b   1.000
_cell.length_c   1.000
_cell.angle_alpha   90.00
_cell.angle_beta   90.00
_cell.angle_gamma   90.00
#
_symmetry.space_group_name_H-M   'P 1'
#
loop_
_entity.id
_entity.type
_entity.pdbx_description
1 polymer ?
#
loop_
_entity_poly.entity_id
_entity_poly.type
_entity_poly.pdbx_seq_one_letter_code
_entity_poly.pdbx_strand_id
1 'polypeptide(L)'
;PARLLKFPLINDSDASAWRAWFAAQDIDYRPRPQDRRFEDYNLVLGAAAHGLGIALARPPMTEDQLKSGRIIAADERVVLSPISYWLDRPIGRPRAAAAELARRIAAQAGLAAEKIEDFIAAEQ
;
A
#
# COMPACT_ATOMS: atom_id res chain seq x y z
N PRO A 1 -11.37 9.18 13.58
CA PRO A 1 -10.00 8.62 13.70
C PRO A 1 -9.48 8.41 15.14
N ALA A 2 -9.53 9.38 16.07
CA ALA A 2 -8.87 9.25 17.39
C ALA A 2 -9.27 8.01 18.23
N ARG A 3 -10.52 7.52 18.10
CA ARG A 3 -10.98 6.29 18.77
C ARG A 3 -10.15 5.05 18.42
N LEU A 4 -9.51 5.01 17.25
CA LEU A 4 -8.67 3.89 16.80
C LEU A 4 -7.44 3.73 17.69
N LEU A 5 -6.99 4.83 18.32
CA LEU A 5 -5.88 4.82 19.28
C LEU A 5 -6.21 4.00 20.55
N LYS A 6 -7.46 3.60 20.78
CA LYS A 6 -7.78 2.68 21.89
C LYS A 6 -7.36 1.23 21.60
N PHE A 7 -6.98 0.92 20.36
CA PHE A 7 -6.65 -0.42 19.91
C PHE A 7 -5.18 -0.54 19.47
N PRO A 8 -4.61 -1.76 19.48
CA PRO A 8 -3.33 -2.05 18.84
C PRO A 8 -3.37 -1.70 17.36
N LEU A 9 -2.44 -0.88 16.89
CA LEU A 9 -2.24 -0.61 15.48
C LEU A 9 -1.16 -1.53 14.91
N ILE A 10 -1.45 -2.17 13.79
CA ILE A 10 -0.58 -3.14 13.15
C ILE A 10 0.09 -2.52 11.93
N ASN A 11 1.39 -2.77 11.74
CA ASN A 11 2.16 -2.34 10.57
C ASN A 11 3.22 -3.38 10.16
N ASP A 12 3.58 -3.37 8.87
CA ASP A 12 4.71 -4.05 8.26
C ASP A 12 5.78 -3.01 7.91
N SER A 13 6.99 -3.14 8.44
CA SER A 13 8.12 -2.17 8.39
C SER A 13 8.16 -1.13 9.51
N ASP A 14 7.36 -0.07 9.42
CA ASP A 14 7.40 1.04 10.38
C ASP A 14 6.05 1.74 10.53
N ALA A 15 6.03 2.78 11.38
CA ALA A 15 4.84 3.56 11.67
C ALA A 15 4.55 4.69 10.66
N SER A 16 5.32 4.84 9.57
CA SER A 16 5.17 5.93 8.61
C SER A 16 3.77 6.00 8.00
N ALA A 17 3.20 4.86 7.61
CA ALA A 17 1.86 4.80 7.03
C ALA A 17 0.79 5.27 8.03
N TRP A 18 0.88 4.85 9.30
CA TRP A 18 -0.02 5.33 10.36
C TRP A 18 0.19 6.80 10.67
N ARG A 19 1.44 7.29 10.70
CA ARG A 19 1.72 8.72 10.85
C ARG A 19 1.08 9.54 9.73
N ALA A 20 1.23 9.11 8.48
CA ALA A 20 0.61 9.78 7.33
C ALA A 20 -0.92 9.77 7.43
N TRP A 21 -1.52 8.63 7.78
CA TRP A 21 -2.98 8.51 7.91
C TRP A 21 -3.55 9.40 9.02
N PHE A 22 -2.91 9.45 10.19
CA PHE A 22 -3.33 10.30 11.30
C PHE A 22 -3.02 11.78 11.07
N ALA A 23 -1.89 12.12 10.46
CA ALA A 23 -1.52 13.50 10.15
C ALA A 23 -2.51 14.15 9.18
N ALA A 24 -3.05 13.40 8.21
CA ALA A 24 -4.13 13.88 7.33
C ALA A 24 -5.44 14.22 8.08
N GLN A 25 -5.53 13.87 9.37
CA GLN A 25 -6.65 14.14 10.27
C GLN A 25 -6.24 15.03 11.45
N ASP A 26 -5.14 15.77 11.30
CA ASP A 26 -4.57 16.69 12.30
C ASP A 26 -4.20 16.01 13.65
N ILE A 27 -3.80 14.73 13.60
CA ILE A 27 -3.38 13.96 14.78
C ILE A 27 -1.88 13.63 14.68
N ASP A 28 -1.08 14.12 15.64
CA ASP A 28 0.32 13.73 15.81
C ASP A 28 0.41 12.32 16.42
N TYR A 29 0.42 11.31 15.56
CA TYR A 29 0.55 9.92 15.98
C TYR A 29 2.00 9.55 16.31
N ARG A 30 2.18 8.97 17.50
CA ARG A 30 3.43 8.35 17.94
C ARG A 30 3.23 6.86 18.19
N PRO A 31 4.17 6.00 17.77
CA PRO A 31 4.10 4.56 18.08
C PRO A 31 4.01 4.31 19.58
N ARG A 32 3.21 3.33 19.98
CA ARG A 32 2.96 3.02 21.39
C ARG A 32 3.33 1.58 21.70
N PRO A 33 3.58 1.24 22.98
CA PRO A 33 3.95 -0.13 23.36
C PRO A 33 2.94 -1.22 22.96
N GLN A 34 1.66 -0.86 22.78
CA GLN A 34 0.61 -1.80 22.36
C GLN A 34 0.57 -2.05 20.84
N ASP A 35 1.22 -1.20 20.05
CA ASP A 35 1.22 -1.32 18.59
C ASP A 35 2.11 -2.52 18.19
N ARG A 36 1.76 -3.18 17.09
CA ARG A 36 2.38 -4.44 16.66
C ARG A 36 3.06 -4.27 15.32
N ARG A 37 4.25 -4.84 15.19
CA ARG A 37 4.98 -4.90 13.93
C ARG A 37 5.16 -6.34 13.47
N PHE A 38 4.90 -6.58 12.19
CA PHE A 38 5.20 -7.84 11.52
C PHE A 38 6.17 -7.59 10.35
N GLU A 39 6.77 -8.66 9.84
CA GLU A 39 7.81 -8.57 8.80
C GLU A 39 7.25 -8.32 7.39
N ASP A 40 5.99 -8.69 7.13
CA ASP A 40 5.36 -8.49 5.82
C ASP A 40 3.85 -8.22 5.92
N TYR A 41 3.29 -7.71 4.83
CA TYR A 41 1.89 -7.31 4.76
C TYR A 41 0.90 -8.48 4.84
N ASN A 42 1.25 -9.68 4.37
CA ASN A 42 0.36 -10.83 4.48
C ASN A 42 0.20 -11.25 5.95
N LEU A 43 1.28 -11.18 6.74
CA LEU A 43 1.22 -11.38 8.20
C LEU A 43 0.38 -10.30 8.87
N VAL A 44 0.49 -9.03 8.45
CA VAL A 44 -0.37 -7.94 8.95
C VAL A 44 -1.85 -8.24 8.70
N LEU A 45 -2.21 -8.69 7.50
CA LEU A 45 -3.58 -9.05 7.16
C LEU A 45 -4.09 -10.23 7.99
N GLY A 46 -3.28 -11.28 8.12
CA GLY A 46 -3.61 -12.41 8.98
C GLY A 46 -3.81 -11.99 10.43
N ALA A 47 -2.93 -11.14 10.96
CA ALA A 47 -3.01 -10.65 12.33
C ALA A 47 -4.29 -9.83 12.57
N ALA A 48 -4.65 -8.93 11.65
CA ALA A 48 -5.90 -8.19 11.72
C ALA A 48 -7.12 -9.11 11.66
N ALA A 49 -7.14 -10.10 10.77
CA ALA A 49 -8.22 -11.09 10.65
C ALA A 49 -8.38 -11.96 11.91
N HIS A 50 -7.29 -12.18 12.66
CA HIS A 50 -7.30 -12.88 13.95
C HIS A 50 -7.53 -11.97 15.16
N GLY A 51 -7.91 -10.70 14.96
CA GLY A 51 -8.27 -9.79 16.04
C GLY A 51 -7.08 -9.22 16.82
N LEU A 52 -5.86 -9.29 16.28
CA LEU A 52 -4.67 -8.71 16.91
C LEU A 52 -4.58 -7.18 16.74
N GLY A 53 -5.63 -6.50 16.25
CA GLY A 53 -5.65 -5.05 16.12
C GLY A 53 -6.12 -4.57 14.76
N ILE A 54 -5.81 -3.30 14.47
CA ILE A 54 -6.26 -2.59 13.28
C ILE A 54 -5.06 -2.39 12.36
N ALA A 55 -5.20 -2.79 11.10
CA ALA A 55 -4.20 -2.58 10.05
C ALA A 55 -4.69 -1.54 9.05
N LEU A 56 -3.75 -0.82 8.42
CA LEU A 56 -4.07 -0.02 7.24
C LEU A 56 -4.29 -0.94 6.04
N ALA A 57 -5.46 -0.81 5.43
CA ALA A 57 -5.81 -1.55 4.22
C ALA A 57 -5.03 -1.02 3.01
N ARG A 58 -4.52 -1.92 2.18
CA ARG A 58 -3.79 -1.63 0.94
C ARG A 58 -4.47 -2.35 -0.22
N PRO A 59 -5.45 -1.72 -0.90
CA PRO A 59 -6.03 -2.28 -2.11
C PRO A 59 -4.95 -2.50 -3.19
N PRO A 60 -5.04 -3.58 -4.00
CA PRO A 60 -6.11 -4.58 -4.00
C PRO A 60 -5.93 -5.72 -2.98
N MET A 61 -4.81 -5.78 -2.25
CA MET A 61 -4.43 -6.92 -1.39
C MET A 61 -5.45 -7.24 -0.29
N THR A 62 -6.23 -6.25 0.16
CA THR A 62 -7.27 -6.41 1.19
C THR A 62 -8.63 -6.86 0.68
N GLU A 63 -8.88 -6.82 -0.63
CA GLU A 63 -10.22 -6.97 -1.18
C GLU A 63 -10.88 -8.31 -0.81
N ASP A 64 -10.15 -9.42 -0.93
CA ASP A 64 -10.71 -10.75 -0.66
C ASP A 64 -11.03 -10.94 0.82
N GLN A 65 -10.23 -10.36 1.71
CA GLN A 65 -10.46 -10.39 3.16
C GLN A 65 -11.72 -9.58 3.52
N LEU A 66 -11.92 -8.42 2.88
CA LEU A 66 -13.12 -7.60 3.05
C LEU A 66 -14.37 -8.29 2.48
N LYS A 67 -14.29 -8.82 1.25
CA LYS A 67 -15.39 -9.56 0.60
C LYS A 67 -15.82 -10.79 1.40
N SER A 68 -14.86 -11.50 1.99
CA SER A 68 -15.15 -12.68 2.85
C SER A 68 -15.60 -12.33 4.27
N GLY A 69 -15.58 -11.06 4.67
CA GLY A 69 -15.93 -10.63 6.03
C GLY A 69 -14.91 -11.03 7.10
N ARG A 70 -13.71 -11.50 6.70
CA ARG A 70 -12.61 -11.83 7.64
C ARG A 70 -12.02 -10.59 8.30
N ILE A 71 -12.11 -9.46 7.61
CA ILE A 71 -11.84 -8.14 8.17
C ILE A 71 -13.00 -7.20 7.79
N ILE A 72 -13.16 -6.13 8.55
CA ILE A 72 -14.10 -5.05 8.26
C ILE A 72 -13.39 -3.70 8.25
N ALA A 73 -13.92 -2.73 7.52
CA ALA A 73 -13.42 -1.37 7.56
C ALA A 73 -13.69 -0.75 8.93
N ALA A 74 -12.62 -0.45 9.67
CA ALA A 74 -12.74 0.14 11.01
C ALA A 74 -13.03 1.65 10.97
N ASP A 75 -12.75 2.35 9.87
CA ASP A 75 -12.99 3.77 9.58
C ASP A 75 -13.05 3.95 8.05
N GLU A 76 -13.79 4.94 7.55
CA GLU A 76 -14.01 5.16 6.10
C GLU A 76 -12.92 6.02 5.45
N ARG A 77 -12.10 6.71 6.24
CA ARG A 77 -11.09 7.64 5.72
C ARG A 77 -9.97 6.91 5.01
N VAL A 78 -9.66 7.40 3.81
CA VAL A 78 -8.55 6.94 2.98
C VAL A 78 -7.54 8.07 2.81
N VAL A 79 -6.26 7.73 2.81
CA VAL A 79 -5.15 8.68 2.59
C VAL A 79 -4.21 8.05 1.57
N LEU A 80 -3.62 8.87 0.70
CA LEU A 80 -2.58 8.41 -0.20
C LEU A 80 -1.39 7.88 0.59
N SER A 81 -0.89 6.73 0.16
CA SER A 81 0.30 6.14 0.75
C SER A 81 1.49 7.11 0.65
N PRO A 82 2.30 7.28 1.71
CA PRO A 82 3.52 8.08 1.63
C PRO A 82 4.61 7.40 0.77
N ILE A 83 4.42 6.13 0.41
CA ILE A 83 5.30 5.38 -0.50
C ILE A 83 4.69 5.28 -1.89
N SER A 84 5.53 5.34 -2.91
CA SER A 84 5.16 5.22 -4.32
C SER A 84 5.92 4.06 -4.98
N TYR A 85 5.28 3.41 -5.95
CA TYR A 85 5.91 2.39 -6.78
C TYR A 85 6.47 3.02 -8.06
N TRP A 86 7.65 2.57 -8.46
CA TRP A 86 8.35 3.07 -9.64
C TRP A 86 8.66 1.89 -10.57
N LEU A 87 8.56 2.15 -11.87
CA LEU A 87 9.04 1.25 -12.91
C LEU A 87 10.31 1.86 -13.49
N ASP A 88 11.40 1.10 -13.45
CA ASP A 88 12.71 1.54 -13.92
C ASP A 88 13.30 0.52 -14.90
N ARG A 89 14.22 0.97 -15.75
CA ARG A 89 14.90 0.13 -16.75
C ARG A 89 16.32 0.63 -17.06
N PRO A 90 17.19 -0.24 -17.59
CA PRO A 90 18.48 0.20 -18.13
C PRO A 90 18.32 1.22 -19.27
N ILE A 91 19.37 2.04 -19.43
CA ILE A 91 19.57 2.91 -20.58
C ILE A 91 19.55 2.09 -21.89
N GLY A 92 18.95 2.66 -22.92
CA GLY A 92 18.78 2.03 -24.23
C GLY A 92 17.48 1.24 -24.39
N ARG A 93 17.29 0.67 -25.58
CA ARG A 93 16.02 0.03 -25.96
C ARG A 93 15.81 -1.28 -25.18
N PRO A 94 14.70 -1.42 -24.42
CA PRO A 94 14.41 -2.66 -23.72
C PRO A 94 14.12 -3.79 -24.71
N ARG A 95 14.48 -5.03 -24.34
CA ARG A 95 14.10 -6.23 -25.09
C ARG A 95 12.58 -6.31 -25.24
N ALA A 96 12.10 -6.93 -26.31
CA ALA A 96 10.66 -7.03 -26.60
C ALA A 96 9.84 -7.58 -25.40
N ALA A 97 10.34 -8.62 -24.73
CA ALA A 97 9.67 -9.18 -23.55
C ALA A 97 9.59 -8.22 -22.36
N ALA A 98 10.59 -7.36 -22.16
CA ALA A 98 10.59 -6.37 -21.08
C ALA A 98 9.63 -5.21 -21.40
N ALA A 99 9.59 -4.75 -22.65
CA ALA A 99 8.62 -3.78 -23.12
C ALA A 99 7.18 -4.29 -22.94
N GLU A 100 6.93 -5.55 -23.27
CA GLU A 100 5.62 -6.19 -23.07
C GLU A 100 5.23 -6.26 -21.59
N LEU A 101 6.15 -6.66 -20.71
CA LEU A 101 5.89 -6.67 -19.27
C LEU A 101 5.60 -5.26 -18.74
N ALA A 102 6.36 -4.27 -19.18
CA ALA A 102 6.18 -2.87 -18.80
C ALA A 102 4.78 -2.36 -19.18
N ARG A 103 4.28 -2.67 -20.39
CA ARG A 103 2.90 -2.37 -20.81
C ARG A 103 1.86 -3.03 -19.92
N ARG A 104 2.04 -4.31 -19.59
CA ARG A 104 1.10 -5.04 -18.72
C ARG A 104 1.02 -4.42 -17.33
N ILE A 105 2.17 -4.09 -16.73
CA ILE A 105 2.23 -3.41 -15.43
C ILE A 105 1.56 -2.03 -15.52
N ALA A 106 1.86 -1.25 -16.57
CA ALA A 106 1.26 0.06 -16.77
C ALA A 106 -0.26 0.01 -16.91
N ALA A 107 -0.79 -0.96 -17.66
CA ALA A 107 -2.22 -1.19 -17.81
C ALA A 107 -2.88 -1.52 -16.46
N GLN A 108 -2.26 -2.39 -15.64
CA GLN A 108 -2.77 -2.71 -14.30
C GLN A 108 -2.67 -1.52 -13.34
N ALA A 109 -1.67 -0.65 -13.51
CA ALA A 109 -1.51 0.57 -12.73
C ALA A 109 -2.40 1.74 -13.22
N GLY A 110 -3.19 1.55 -14.28
CA GLY A 110 -4.05 2.59 -14.86
C GLY A 110 -3.28 3.74 -15.53
N LEU A 111 -2.05 3.51 -15.98
CA LEU A 111 -1.26 4.51 -16.70
C LEU A 111 -1.75 4.64 -18.15
N ALA A 112 -1.70 5.87 -18.68
CA ALA A 112 -1.98 6.15 -20.10
C ALA A 112 -0.99 5.42 -21.01
N ALA A 113 -1.49 4.90 -22.14
CA ALA A 113 -0.68 4.15 -23.11
C ALA A 113 0.47 5.00 -23.67
N GLU A 114 0.26 6.30 -23.94
CA GLU A 114 1.32 7.16 -24.46
C GLU A 114 2.49 7.26 -23.47
N LYS A 115 2.18 7.43 -22.18
CA LYS A 115 3.21 7.57 -21.13
C LYS A 115 4.12 6.35 -21.03
N ILE A 116 3.57 5.14 -21.24
CA ILE A 116 4.38 3.92 -21.21
C ILE A 116 5.17 3.72 -22.50
N GLU A 117 4.64 4.10 -23.67
CA GLU A 117 5.43 4.06 -24.91
C GLU A 117 6.58 5.06 -24.88
N ASP A 118 6.37 6.27 -24.37
CA ASP A 118 7.44 7.26 -24.16
C ASP A 118 8.53 6.71 -23.22
N PHE A 119 8.13 6.09 -22.11
CA PHE A 119 9.06 5.43 -21.18
C PHE A 119 9.85 4.30 -21.85
N ILE A 120 9.23 3.52 -22.75
CA ILE A 120 9.89 2.42 -23.47
C ILE A 120 10.83 2.95 -24.56
N ALA A 121 10.42 4.00 -25.27
CA ALA A 121 11.15 4.57 -26.41
C ALA A 121 12.27 5.51 -25.99
N ALA A 122 12.27 6.05 -24.77
CA ALA A 122 13.28 7.00 -24.31
C ALA A 122 14.71 6.44 -24.43
N GLU A 123 15.49 6.97 -25.35
CA GLU A 123 16.93 6.75 -25.42
C GLU A 123 17.57 7.75 -24.45
N GLN A 124 17.60 7.43 -23.15
CA GLN A 124 18.40 8.20 -22.20
C GLN A 124 19.88 8.03 -22.50
#